data_AF-A0A1S9AXE6-F1
#
_entry.id   AF-A0A1S9AXE6-F1
#
_cell.length_a   1.000
_cell.length_b   1.000
_cell.length_c   1.000
_cell.angle_alpha   90.00
_cell.angle_beta   90.00
_cell.angle_gamma   90.00
#
_symmetry.space_group_name_H-M   'P 1'
#
loop_
_entity.id
_entity.type
_entity.pdbx_description
1 polymer ?
#
loop_
_entity_poly.entity_id
_entity_poly.type
_entity_poly.pdbx_seq_one_letter_code
_entity_poly.pdbx_strand_id
1 'polypeptide(L)'
;MTTTSSPNISPAGLATPGTTGGRPFLLSKAEWYAIQVYVTDALALPITDEAFKKSLGAGAPADLKDFVELIDCYKAINTHCNTWKKTTYPASVDLASDIVSYNLKVPTYYGAIQKEADILTEDPDNAQAQKALKAILDNLSKSAQDKADRAGAVYKQVAEFATQTEADKATLLGPDGKSGLVKKYNEKYGTTSKEVQDLTKQIADEQAIVKKATDEYNYDVTVAATTPTYAWLIPEGLIAAAVVAGVYGHRATAALDTIHAAQAKIDKMNAQLAADANLLIAIHNAEIGMTRITQDLAQALPVIQKIQGIWGALHADLQNIVSLIDQDIRQALPIIMNLGIEEAIVAWKNVATEANDYRTNAYISIDGNSTAPVQAVAEPAEATA
;
A
#
# COMPACT_ATOMS: atom_id res chain seq x y z
N MET A 1 -15.05 -28.64 -22.47
CA MET A 1 -16.37 -28.41 -21.88
C MET A 1 -16.25 -27.21 -20.95
N THR A 2 -16.50 -26.01 -21.45
CA THR A 2 -16.56 -24.79 -20.64
C THR A 2 -17.92 -24.76 -19.97
N THR A 3 -17.96 -25.01 -18.66
CA THR A 3 -19.11 -24.67 -17.83
C THR A 3 -19.27 -23.16 -17.91
N THR A 4 -20.18 -22.66 -18.73
CA THR A 4 -20.60 -21.26 -18.66
C THR A 4 -21.21 -21.05 -17.29
N SER A 5 -20.47 -20.45 -16.36
CA SER A 5 -21.01 -20.03 -15.08
C SER A 5 -22.18 -19.09 -15.36
N SER A 6 -23.28 -19.25 -14.63
CA SER A 6 -24.40 -18.30 -14.71
C SER A 6 -23.89 -16.87 -14.47
N PRO A 7 -24.38 -15.87 -15.22
CA PRO A 7 -24.01 -14.46 -15.00
C PRO A 7 -24.16 -14.04 -13.55
N ASN A 8 -23.22 -13.25 -13.03
CA ASN A 8 -23.19 -12.82 -11.64
C ASN A 8 -23.05 -11.29 -11.53
N ILE A 9 -24.02 -10.64 -10.87
CA ILE A 9 -24.05 -9.19 -10.66
C ILE A 9 -23.56 -8.74 -9.27
N SER A 10 -23.10 -9.69 -8.44
CA SER A 10 -22.56 -9.42 -7.10
C SER A 10 -21.12 -8.86 -7.16
N PRO A 11 -20.61 -8.24 -6.09
CA PRO A 11 -19.21 -7.79 -6.03
C PRO A 11 -18.19 -8.94 -5.93
N ALA A 12 -18.65 -10.20 -6.00
CA ALA A 12 -17.83 -11.40 -5.94
C ALA A 12 -16.83 -11.36 -4.76
N GLY A 13 -15.53 -11.51 -5.05
CA GLY A 13 -14.47 -11.62 -4.04
C GLY A 13 -13.80 -10.31 -3.62
N LEU A 14 -14.45 -9.15 -3.81
CA LEU A 14 -13.91 -7.83 -3.39
C LEU A 14 -13.81 -7.71 -1.85
N ALA A 15 -14.75 -8.33 -1.13
CA ALA A 15 -14.68 -8.66 0.28
C ALA A 15 -15.71 -9.78 0.56
N THR A 16 -15.69 -10.40 1.74
CA THR A 16 -16.85 -11.19 2.20
C THR A 16 -17.28 -10.71 3.59
N PRO A 17 -17.98 -9.58 3.70
CA PRO A 17 -18.32 -8.98 5.00
C PRO A 17 -19.59 -9.59 5.59
N GLY A 18 -19.69 -9.62 6.92
CA GLY A 18 -20.89 -10.04 7.66
C GLY A 18 -20.82 -11.42 8.35
N THR A 19 -19.70 -12.13 8.23
CA THR A 19 -19.44 -13.38 8.97
C THR A 19 -18.22 -13.21 9.85
N THR A 20 -18.28 -13.64 11.11
CA THR A 20 -17.08 -13.81 11.95
C THR A 20 -16.07 -14.67 11.19
N GLY A 21 -14.90 -14.12 10.84
CA GLY A 21 -13.89 -14.77 9.99
C GLY A 21 -14.03 -14.56 8.47
N GLY A 22 -14.84 -13.59 8.03
CA GLY A 22 -14.94 -13.20 6.61
C GLY A 22 -13.64 -12.62 6.05
N ARG A 23 -13.41 -12.77 4.73
CA ARG A 23 -12.24 -12.20 4.04
C ARG A 23 -12.24 -10.66 4.16
N PRO A 24 -11.11 -10.07 4.59
CA PRO A 24 -10.94 -8.62 4.64
C PRO A 24 -11.03 -8.01 3.25
N PHE A 25 -11.34 -6.72 3.20
CA PHE A 25 -11.34 -5.94 1.97
C PHE A 25 -10.00 -6.06 1.25
N LEU A 26 -10.03 -6.31 -0.07
CA LEU A 26 -8.83 -6.63 -0.83
C LEU A 26 -7.71 -5.59 -0.71
N LEU A 27 -8.05 -4.30 -0.62
CA LEU A 27 -7.07 -3.21 -0.47
C LEU A 27 -6.70 -2.88 0.98
N SER A 28 -7.45 -3.37 1.97
CA SER A 28 -7.15 -3.13 3.40
C SER A 28 -6.07 -4.11 3.86
N LYS A 29 -4.83 -3.83 3.45
CA LYS A 29 -3.68 -4.65 3.79
C LYS A 29 -2.52 -3.81 4.34
N ALA A 30 -1.80 -4.39 5.30
CA ALA A 30 -0.65 -3.77 5.96
C ALA A 30 0.44 -3.33 4.96
N GLU A 31 0.56 -4.02 3.83
CA GLU A 31 1.47 -3.73 2.73
C GLU A 31 1.32 -2.27 2.23
N TRP A 32 0.11 -1.72 2.17
CA TRP A 32 -0.10 -0.34 1.71
C TRP A 32 0.41 0.72 2.69
N TYR A 33 0.36 0.45 3.99
CA TYR A 33 0.98 1.32 4.99
C TYR A 33 2.50 1.19 4.94
N ALA A 34 3.02 -0.04 4.82
CA ALA A 34 4.45 -0.28 4.69
C ALA A 34 5.07 0.45 3.49
N ILE A 35 4.37 0.45 2.34
CA ILE A 35 4.80 1.19 1.16
C ILE A 35 4.82 2.70 1.42
N GLN A 36 3.81 3.26 2.11
CA GLN A 36 3.79 4.69 2.44
C GLN A 36 4.91 5.10 3.39
N VAL A 37 5.24 4.26 4.37
CA VAL A 37 6.37 4.49 5.29
C VAL A 37 7.67 4.55 4.48
N TYR A 38 7.93 3.53 3.66
CA TYR A 38 9.10 3.51 2.80
C TYR A 38 9.17 4.75 1.88
N VAL A 39 8.06 5.13 1.25
CA VAL A 39 8.02 6.30 0.37
C VAL A 39 8.35 7.57 1.15
N THR A 40 7.91 7.66 2.40
CA THR A 40 8.23 8.81 3.24
C THR A 40 9.70 8.82 3.65
N ASP A 41 10.27 7.67 4.03
CA ASP A 41 11.71 7.51 4.30
C ASP A 41 12.54 7.94 3.08
N ALA A 42 12.18 7.42 1.90
CA ALA A 42 12.83 7.69 0.63
C ALA A 42 12.78 9.18 0.23
N LEU A 43 11.70 9.86 0.57
CA LEU A 43 11.55 11.29 0.30
C LEU A 43 12.43 12.17 1.22
N ALA A 44 12.89 11.64 2.35
CA ALA A 44 13.80 12.31 3.27
C ALA A 44 15.30 12.09 2.93
N LEU A 45 15.62 11.25 1.93
CA LEU A 45 17.01 11.00 1.54
C LEU A 45 17.73 12.28 1.08
N PRO A 46 19.03 12.43 1.41
CA PRO A 46 19.81 13.59 1.00
C PRO A 46 20.16 13.54 -0.49
N ILE A 47 19.40 14.26 -1.30
CA ILE A 47 19.55 14.28 -2.78
C ILE A 47 20.42 15.41 -3.33
N THR A 48 21.00 16.24 -2.47
CA THR A 48 21.93 17.33 -2.85
C THR A 48 23.22 17.21 -2.06
N ASP A 49 24.32 17.72 -2.61
CA ASP A 49 25.62 17.75 -1.93
C ASP A 49 25.57 18.41 -0.55
N GLU A 50 24.78 19.49 -0.42
CA GLU A 50 24.60 20.21 0.85
C GLU A 50 23.85 19.37 1.87
N ALA A 51 22.72 18.76 1.46
CA ALA A 51 21.95 17.87 2.33
C ALA A 51 22.77 16.63 2.73
N PHE A 52 23.57 16.10 1.80
CA PHE A 52 24.41 14.93 2.04
C PHE A 52 25.55 15.26 3.03
N LYS A 53 26.20 16.42 2.88
CA LYS A 53 27.17 16.91 3.89
C LYS A 53 26.52 17.07 5.26
N LYS A 54 25.32 17.64 5.29
CA LYS A 54 24.56 17.80 6.54
C LYS A 54 24.26 16.45 7.20
N SER A 55 23.89 15.43 6.42
CA SER A 55 23.61 14.09 6.97
C SER A 55 24.86 13.38 7.51
N LEU A 56 26.05 13.69 6.99
CA LEU A 56 27.31 13.15 7.51
C LEU A 56 27.78 13.87 8.78
N GLY A 57 27.42 15.15 8.95
CA GLY A 57 27.79 15.96 10.11
C GLY A 57 29.15 16.64 9.96
N ALA A 58 29.74 17.07 11.09
CA ALA A 58 30.93 17.93 11.10
C ALA A 58 32.19 17.31 10.47
N GLY A 59 32.24 15.97 10.35
CA GLY A 59 33.33 15.25 9.67
C GLY A 59 33.11 15.02 8.19
N ALA A 60 32.06 15.60 7.60
CA ALA A 60 31.81 15.46 6.17
C ALA A 60 33.03 15.92 5.34
N PRO A 61 33.46 15.14 4.35
CA PRO A 61 34.59 15.53 3.51
C PRO A 61 34.24 16.76 2.67
N ALA A 62 35.26 17.59 2.40
CA ALA A 62 35.08 18.79 1.59
C ALA A 62 34.70 18.46 0.14
N ASP A 63 35.31 17.41 -0.42
CA ASP A 63 35.04 16.85 -1.75
C ASP A 63 34.12 15.62 -1.63
N LEU A 64 33.04 15.61 -2.41
CA LEU A 64 32.05 14.51 -2.42
C LEU A 64 32.15 13.60 -3.65
N LYS A 65 33.23 13.68 -4.46
CA LYS A 65 33.39 12.82 -5.64
C LYS A 65 33.16 11.32 -5.37
N ASP A 66 33.56 10.85 -4.19
CA ASP A 66 33.37 9.46 -3.78
C ASP A 66 31.91 9.07 -3.53
N PHE A 67 31.00 10.05 -3.37
CA PHE A 67 29.58 9.86 -3.02
C PHE A 67 28.61 10.17 -4.15
N VAL A 68 29.10 10.61 -5.32
CA VAL A 68 28.25 10.99 -6.46
C VAL A 68 27.29 9.87 -6.85
N GLU A 69 27.78 8.64 -6.95
CA GLU A 69 26.94 7.47 -7.29
C GLU A 69 25.82 7.21 -6.26
N LEU A 70 26.10 7.40 -4.97
CA LEU A 70 25.11 7.23 -3.91
C LEU A 70 24.08 8.35 -3.92
N ILE A 71 24.52 9.60 -4.08
CA ILE A 71 23.64 10.76 -4.18
C ILE A 71 22.72 10.62 -5.41
N ASP A 72 23.25 10.15 -6.54
CA ASP A 72 22.46 9.92 -7.75
C ASP A 72 21.48 8.75 -7.59
N CYS A 73 21.86 7.68 -6.90
CA CYS A 73 20.94 6.62 -6.49
C CYS A 73 19.80 7.19 -5.61
N TYR A 74 20.11 8.03 -4.61
CA TYR A 74 19.10 8.66 -3.76
C TYR A 74 18.17 9.60 -4.56
N LYS A 75 18.67 10.33 -5.56
CA LYS A 75 17.84 11.15 -6.46
C LYS A 75 16.85 10.31 -7.26
N ALA A 76 17.30 9.17 -7.80
CA ALA A 76 16.43 8.25 -8.54
C ALA A 76 15.29 7.75 -7.63
N ILE A 77 15.65 7.26 -6.45
CA ILE A 77 14.72 6.77 -5.42
C ILE A 77 13.68 7.83 -5.06
N ASN A 78 14.16 9.03 -4.73
CA ASN A 78 13.30 10.15 -4.35
C ASN A 78 12.32 10.52 -5.47
N THR A 79 12.77 10.51 -6.72
CA THR A 79 11.96 10.90 -7.89
C THR A 79 10.76 9.97 -8.08
N HIS A 80 10.98 8.65 -8.08
CA HIS A 80 9.87 7.72 -8.26
C HIS A 80 8.97 7.61 -7.02
N CYS A 81 9.53 7.77 -5.81
CA CYS A 81 8.74 7.88 -4.57
C CYS A 81 7.85 9.14 -4.54
N ASN A 82 8.30 10.26 -5.11
CA ASN A 82 7.47 11.46 -5.25
C ASN A 82 6.31 11.23 -6.22
N THR A 83 6.58 10.52 -7.33
CA THR A 83 5.53 10.11 -8.29
C THR A 83 4.52 9.19 -7.63
N TRP A 84 4.98 8.21 -6.84
CA TRP A 84 4.10 7.34 -6.08
C TRP A 84 3.19 8.15 -5.15
N LYS A 85 3.76 9.01 -4.31
CA LYS A 85 3.03 9.82 -3.33
C LYS A 85 1.96 10.71 -3.99
N LYS A 86 2.27 11.31 -5.13
CA LYS A 86 1.39 12.30 -5.79
C LYS A 86 0.40 11.70 -6.77
N THR A 87 0.68 10.51 -7.30
CA THR A 87 -0.07 9.96 -8.43
C THR A 87 -0.50 8.53 -8.18
N THR A 88 0.44 7.61 -7.99
CA THR A 88 0.13 6.18 -7.92
C THR A 88 -0.69 5.81 -6.69
N TYR A 89 -0.32 6.33 -5.52
CA TYR A 89 -1.01 6.01 -4.27
C TYR A 89 -2.44 6.56 -4.24
N PRO A 90 -2.69 7.86 -4.52
CA PRO A 90 -4.05 8.38 -4.62
C PRO A 90 -4.91 7.60 -5.62
N ALA A 91 -4.36 7.25 -6.80
CA ALA A 91 -5.10 6.47 -7.79
C ALA A 91 -5.44 5.05 -7.29
N SER A 92 -4.59 4.44 -6.46
CA SER A 92 -4.88 3.16 -5.80
C SER A 92 -6.00 3.27 -4.77
N VAL A 93 -6.06 4.38 -4.02
CA VAL A 93 -7.15 4.68 -3.08
C VAL A 93 -8.46 4.92 -3.83
N ASP A 94 -8.40 5.55 -5.00
CA ASP A 94 -9.57 5.81 -5.84
C ASP A 94 -10.23 4.52 -6.36
N LEU A 95 -9.53 3.38 -6.40
CA LEU A 95 -10.16 2.09 -6.70
C LEU A 95 -11.18 1.69 -5.63
N ALA A 96 -11.00 2.09 -4.37
CA ALA A 96 -12.01 1.92 -3.33
C ALA A 96 -13.18 2.91 -3.51
N SER A 97 -12.89 4.16 -3.87
CA SER A 97 -13.92 5.14 -4.24
C SER A 97 -14.80 4.63 -5.40
N ASP A 98 -14.22 3.88 -6.34
CA ASP A 98 -14.94 3.28 -7.44
C ASP A 98 -16.02 2.28 -7.02
N ILE A 99 -15.73 1.49 -5.99
CA ILE A 99 -16.67 0.54 -5.39
C ILE A 99 -17.81 1.32 -4.72
N VAL A 100 -17.47 2.33 -3.90
CA VAL A 100 -18.45 3.17 -3.23
C VAL A 100 -19.38 3.84 -4.25
N SER A 101 -18.82 4.43 -5.31
CA SER A 101 -19.60 5.08 -6.37
C SER A 101 -20.45 4.10 -7.18
N TYR A 102 -20.00 2.86 -7.40
CA TYR A 102 -20.83 1.84 -8.06
C TYR A 102 -22.03 1.47 -7.18
N ASN A 103 -21.79 1.25 -5.89
CA ASN A 103 -22.84 0.90 -4.93
C ASN A 103 -23.95 1.97 -4.83
N LEU A 104 -23.64 3.26 -5.02
CA LEU A 104 -24.67 4.30 -5.07
C LEU A 104 -25.69 4.09 -6.20
N LYS A 105 -25.30 3.41 -7.29
CA LYS A 105 -26.19 3.09 -8.42
C LYS A 105 -26.96 1.79 -8.20
N VAL A 106 -26.37 0.84 -7.49
CA VAL A 106 -26.85 -0.55 -7.39
C VAL A 106 -28.31 -0.65 -6.94
N PRO A 107 -28.77 -0.06 -5.83
CA PRO A 107 -30.17 -0.19 -5.39
C PRO A 107 -31.17 0.29 -6.44
N THR A 108 -30.89 1.42 -7.09
CA THR A 108 -31.79 2.02 -8.09
C THR A 108 -31.78 1.22 -9.38
N TYR A 109 -30.61 0.89 -9.90
CA TYR A 109 -30.48 0.23 -11.20
C TYR A 109 -30.88 -1.24 -11.11
N TYR A 110 -30.52 -1.95 -10.04
CA TYR A 110 -30.87 -3.37 -9.90
C TYR A 110 -32.38 -3.53 -9.63
N GLY A 111 -32.97 -2.65 -8.80
CA GLY A 111 -34.44 -2.62 -8.65
C GLY A 111 -35.16 -2.34 -9.97
N ALA A 112 -34.60 -1.47 -10.83
CA ALA A 112 -35.14 -1.23 -12.16
C ALA A 112 -34.98 -2.44 -13.09
N ILE A 113 -33.88 -3.21 -13.02
CA ILE A 113 -33.73 -4.46 -13.77
C ILE A 113 -34.87 -5.42 -13.43
N GLN A 114 -35.15 -5.65 -12.14
CA GLN A 114 -36.24 -6.53 -11.71
C GLN A 114 -37.59 -6.07 -12.26
N LYS A 115 -37.88 -4.77 -12.09
CA LYS A 115 -39.15 -4.18 -12.54
C LYS A 115 -39.36 -4.36 -14.05
N GLU A 116 -38.36 -4.05 -14.87
CA GLU A 116 -38.49 -4.19 -16.33
C GLU A 116 -38.54 -5.66 -16.75
N ALA A 117 -37.86 -6.56 -16.04
CA ALA A 117 -37.95 -8.01 -16.27
C ALA A 117 -39.33 -8.58 -15.91
N ASP A 118 -39.97 -8.09 -14.84
CA ASP A 118 -41.33 -8.49 -14.47
C ASP A 118 -42.33 -8.09 -15.57
N ILE A 119 -42.23 -6.86 -16.10
CA ILE A 119 -43.05 -6.40 -17.23
C ILE A 119 -42.86 -7.30 -18.45
N LEU A 120 -41.60 -7.64 -18.78
CA LEU A 120 -41.27 -8.48 -19.93
C LEU A 120 -41.62 -9.96 -19.73
N THR A 121 -41.83 -10.41 -18.50
CA THR A 121 -42.34 -11.75 -18.20
C THR A 121 -43.83 -11.84 -18.51
N GLU A 122 -44.59 -10.77 -18.26
CA GLU A 122 -46.01 -10.67 -18.58
C GLU A 122 -46.26 -10.35 -20.06
N ASP A 123 -45.45 -9.45 -20.63
CA ASP A 123 -45.52 -9.01 -22.03
C ASP A 123 -44.11 -8.97 -22.67
N PRO A 124 -43.61 -10.11 -23.20
CA PRO A 124 -42.28 -10.21 -23.78
C PRO A 124 -42.05 -9.31 -24.99
N ASP A 125 -43.11 -8.83 -25.64
CA ASP A 125 -43.01 -7.99 -26.84
C ASP A 125 -43.10 -6.49 -26.51
N ASN A 126 -43.06 -6.13 -25.21
CA ASN A 126 -43.04 -4.74 -24.74
C ASN A 126 -41.73 -4.03 -25.11
N ALA A 127 -41.73 -3.36 -26.27
CA ALA A 127 -40.55 -2.67 -26.80
C ALA A 127 -39.98 -1.58 -25.86
N GLN A 128 -40.81 -0.96 -25.02
CA GLN A 128 -40.36 0.07 -24.09
C GLN A 128 -39.57 -0.54 -22.93
N ALA A 129 -40.10 -1.61 -22.32
CA ALA A 129 -39.44 -2.32 -21.23
C ALA A 129 -38.13 -2.97 -21.71
N GLN A 130 -38.12 -3.58 -22.90
CA GLN A 130 -36.90 -4.18 -23.47
C GLN A 130 -35.81 -3.12 -23.68
N LYS A 131 -36.18 -1.96 -24.23
CA LYS A 131 -35.24 -0.84 -24.42
C LYS A 131 -34.72 -0.29 -23.09
N ALA A 132 -35.59 -0.15 -22.09
CA ALA A 132 -35.22 0.34 -20.76
C ALA A 132 -34.25 -0.64 -20.06
N LEU A 133 -34.58 -1.93 -20.04
CA LEU A 133 -33.74 -2.98 -19.48
C LEU A 133 -32.36 -3.00 -20.11
N LYS A 134 -32.28 -2.97 -21.44
CA LYS A 134 -31.00 -2.92 -22.17
C LYS A 134 -30.18 -1.69 -21.79
N ALA A 135 -30.80 -0.51 -21.76
CA ALA A 135 -30.10 0.73 -21.41
C ALA A 135 -29.55 0.71 -19.97
N ILE A 136 -30.26 0.09 -19.03
CA ILE A 136 -29.81 -0.08 -17.65
C ILE A 136 -28.59 -1.00 -17.58
N LEU A 137 -28.66 -2.17 -18.24
CA LEU A 137 -27.57 -3.14 -18.29
C LEU A 137 -26.33 -2.57 -18.99
N ASP A 138 -26.50 -1.87 -20.11
CA ASP A 138 -25.40 -1.21 -20.82
C ASP A 138 -24.73 -0.13 -19.97
N ASN A 139 -25.50 0.65 -19.21
CA ASN A 139 -24.94 1.67 -18.31
C ASN A 139 -24.08 1.04 -17.20
N LEU A 140 -24.58 0.01 -16.54
CA LEU A 140 -23.86 -0.72 -15.50
C LEU A 140 -22.62 -1.40 -16.06
N SER A 141 -22.76 -2.04 -17.22
CA SER A 141 -21.69 -2.74 -17.91
C SER A 141 -20.56 -1.79 -18.32
N LYS A 142 -20.89 -0.63 -18.89
CA LYS A 142 -19.90 0.41 -19.20
C LYS A 142 -19.24 0.94 -17.93
N SER A 143 -20.02 1.17 -16.88
CA SER A 143 -19.47 1.61 -15.59
C SER A 143 -18.53 0.58 -14.96
N ALA A 144 -18.74 -0.72 -15.18
CA ALA A 144 -17.85 -1.79 -14.75
C ALA A 144 -16.58 -1.83 -15.61
N GLN A 145 -16.70 -1.69 -16.93
CA GLN A 145 -15.55 -1.61 -17.84
C GLN A 145 -14.62 -0.44 -17.49
N ASP A 146 -15.17 0.76 -17.30
CA ASP A 146 -14.39 1.94 -16.92
C ASP A 146 -13.60 1.72 -15.62
N LYS A 147 -14.14 0.93 -14.68
CA LYS A 147 -13.49 0.56 -13.42
C LYS A 147 -12.41 -0.50 -13.61
N ALA A 148 -12.64 -1.47 -14.49
CA ALA A 148 -11.63 -2.44 -14.88
C ALA A 148 -10.43 -1.73 -15.55
N ASP A 149 -10.69 -0.78 -16.44
CA ASP A 149 -9.65 -0.02 -17.14
C ASP A 149 -8.84 0.85 -16.18
N ARG A 150 -9.50 1.51 -15.21
CA ARG A 150 -8.81 2.25 -14.16
C ARG A 150 -7.96 1.34 -13.28
N ALA A 151 -8.46 0.19 -12.85
CA ALA A 151 -7.67 -0.79 -12.11
C ALA A 151 -6.45 -1.27 -12.92
N GLY A 152 -6.61 -1.50 -14.23
CA GLY A 152 -5.51 -1.83 -15.13
C GLY A 152 -4.48 -0.70 -15.28
N ALA A 153 -4.92 0.56 -15.28
CA ALA A 153 -4.02 1.71 -15.29
C ALA A 153 -3.23 1.82 -13.98
N VAL A 154 -3.88 1.65 -12.83
CA VAL A 154 -3.22 1.63 -11.51
C VAL A 154 -2.23 0.47 -11.42
N TYR A 155 -2.59 -0.73 -11.91
CA TYR A 155 -1.67 -1.86 -11.96
C TYR A 155 -0.37 -1.51 -12.69
N LYS A 156 -0.47 -0.86 -13.86
CA LYS A 156 0.72 -0.43 -14.63
C LYS A 156 1.56 0.58 -13.85
N GLN A 157 0.95 1.53 -13.16
CA GLN A 157 1.67 2.51 -12.34
C GLN A 157 2.41 1.84 -11.16
N VAL A 158 1.79 0.87 -10.49
CA VAL A 158 2.42 0.11 -9.40
C VAL A 158 3.53 -0.80 -9.93
N ALA A 159 3.35 -1.42 -11.10
CA ALA A 159 4.36 -2.27 -11.73
C ALA A 159 5.59 -1.47 -12.20
N GLU A 160 5.37 -0.27 -12.75
CA GLU A 160 6.43 0.67 -13.11
C GLU A 160 7.23 1.08 -11.87
N PHE A 161 6.54 1.46 -10.78
CA PHE A 161 7.19 1.79 -9.52
C PHE A 161 7.99 0.62 -8.95
N ALA A 162 7.46 -0.61 -9.01
CA ALA A 162 8.19 -1.81 -8.60
C ALA A 162 9.45 -2.07 -9.45
N THR A 163 9.36 -1.84 -10.76
CA THR A 163 10.49 -1.99 -11.68
C THR A 163 11.59 -0.97 -11.37
N GLN A 164 11.21 0.30 -11.15
CA GLN A 164 12.14 1.37 -10.77
C GLN A 164 12.80 1.07 -9.42
N THR A 165 12.01 0.62 -8.44
CA THR A 165 12.51 0.25 -7.11
C THR A 165 13.48 -0.93 -7.15
N GLU A 166 13.24 -1.95 -7.99
CA GLU A 166 14.17 -3.09 -8.15
C GLU A 166 15.46 -2.66 -8.87
N ALA A 167 15.39 -1.73 -9.83
CA ALA A 167 16.59 -1.18 -10.47
C ALA A 167 17.47 -0.40 -9.48
N ASP A 168 16.85 0.40 -8.61
CA ASP A 168 17.56 1.13 -7.56
C ASP A 168 18.13 0.18 -6.51
N LYS A 169 17.39 -0.87 -6.13
CA LYS A 169 17.90 -1.94 -5.28
C LYS A 169 19.09 -2.67 -5.91
N ALA A 170 19.05 -2.96 -7.21
CA ALA A 170 20.18 -3.57 -7.91
C ALA A 170 21.41 -2.66 -7.95
N THR A 171 21.22 -1.34 -8.01
CA THR A 171 22.31 -0.36 -7.90
C THR A 171 22.89 -0.33 -6.48
N LEU A 172 22.02 -0.29 -5.47
CA LEU A 172 22.40 -0.17 -4.06
C LEU A 172 23.05 -1.47 -3.53
N LEU A 173 22.46 -2.63 -3.81
CA LEU A 173 22.87 -3.93 -3.27
C LEU A 173 23.71 -4.76 -4.25
N GLY A 174 23.63 -4.45 -5.54
CA GLY A 174 24.18 -5.28 -6.61
C GLY A 174 23.16 -6.34 -7.08
N PRO A 175 23.27 -6.85 -8.33
CA PRO A 175 22.38 -7.90 -8.82
C PRO A 175 22.45 -9.22 -8.04
N ASP A 176 23.57 -9.46 -7.35
CA ASP A 176 23.80 -10.61 -6.45
C ASP A 176 23.44 -10.32 -4.98
N GLY A 177 22.96 -9.10 -4.69
CA GLY A 177 22.68 -8.60 -3.35
C GLY A 177 23.93 -8.39 -2.47
N LYS A 178 25.14 -8.46 -3.05
CA LYS A 178 26.41 -8.44 -2.31
C LYS A 178 27.53 -7.66 -3.00
N SER A 179 27.25 -6.88 -4.05
CA SER A 179 28.27 -6.22 -4.88
C SER A 179 28.04 -4.73 -5.15
N GLY A 180 26.90 -4.18 -4.75
CA GLY A 180 26.52 -2.79 -5.03
C GLY A 180 27.19 -1.75 -4.13
N LEU A 181 26.62 -0.55 -4.13
CA LEU A 181 27.07 0.58 -3.33
C LEU A 181 27.21 0.26 -1.83
N VAL A 182 26.29 -0.54 -1.26
CA VAL A 182 26.38 -0.96 0.15
C VAL A 182 27.72 -1.61 0.45
N LYS A 183 28.17 -2.54 -0.40
CA LYS A 183 29.48 -3.19 -0.22
C LYS A 183 30.62 -2.19 -0.39
N LYS A 184 30.58 -1.38 -1.47
CA LYS A 184 31.62 -0.38 -1.76
C LYS A 184 31.87 0.55 -0.57
N TYR A 185 30.81 1.09 0.03
CA TYR A 185 30.94 2.00 1.18
C TYR A 185 31.26 1.27 2.49
N ASN A 186 30.73 0.06 2.70
CA ASN A 186 31.12 -0.77 3.86
C ASN A 186 32.62 -1.12 3.85
N GLU A 187 33.18 -1.51 2.71
CA GLU A 187 34.61 -1.85 2.61
C GLU A 187 35.52 -0.63 2.81
N LYS A 188 35.07 0.57 2.40
CA LYS A 188 35.87 1.79 2.47
C LYS A 188 35.75 2.54 3.80
N TYR A 189 34.54 2.62 4.35
CA TYR A 189 34.23 3.44 5.53
C TYR A 189 33.78 2.60 6.73
N GLY A 190 33.32 1.35 6.52
CA GLY A 190 32.87 0.45 7.58
C GLY A 190 33.97 -0.21 8.38
N THR A 191 35.18 -0.30 7.83
CA THR A 191 36.30 -0.93 8.54
C THR A 191 37.25 0.06 9.21
N THR A 192 36.87 1.34 9.31
CA THR A 192 37.77 2.42 9.78
C THR A 192 38.06 2.35 11.28
N SER A 193 37.14 1.83 12.10
CA SER A 193 37.40 1.48 13.49
C SER A 193 36.50 0.33 13.98
N LYS A 194 36.90 -0.33 15.07
CA LYS A 194 36.08 -1.38 15.71
C LYS A 194 34.79 -0.79 16.28
N GLU A 195 34.87 0.41 16.84
CA GLU A 195 33.74 1.14 17.40
C GLU A 195 32.72 1.52 16.31
N VAL A 196 33.17 1.97 15.13
CA VAL A 196 32.29 2.22 13.98
C VAL A 196 31.56 0.94 13.60
N GLN A 197 32.27 -0.18 13.45
CA GLN A 197 31.66 -1.48 13.12
C GLN A 197 30.60 -1.92 14.14
N ASP A 198 30.92 -1.78 15.43
CA ASP A 198 30.03 -2.24 16.50
C ASP A 198 28.78 -1.37 16.62
N LEU A 199 28.92 -0.04 16.51
CA LEU A 199 27.79 0.88 16.63
C LEU A 199 26.88 0.84 15.40
N THR A 200 27.44 0.77 14.18
CA THR A 200 26.63 0.69 12.95
C THR A 200 25.89 -0.64 12.87
N LYS A 201 26.54 -1.74 13.28
CA LYS A 201 25.88 -3.04 13.39
C LYS A 201 24.78 -3.03 14.45
N GLN A 202 25.03 -2.47 15.64
CA GLN A 202 24.03 -2.36 16.69
C GLN A 202 22.80 -1.60 16.20
N ILE A 203 23.00 -0.44 15.56
CA ILE A 203 21.90 0.37 15.02
C ILE A 203 21.14 -0.43 13.95
N ALA A 204 21.82 -1.05 12.99
CA ALA A 204 21.16 -1.86 11.96
C ALA A 204 20.32 -3.01 12.53
N ASP A 205 20.84 -3.73 13.53
CA ASP A 205 20.14 -4.84 14.19
C ASP A 205 18.89 -4.33 14.95
N GLU A 206 18.98 -3.20 15.66
CA GLU A 206 17.85 -2.59 16.38
C GLU A 206 16.80 -1.99 15.44
N GLN A 207 17.23 -1.44 14.30
CA GLN A 207 16.31 -0.93 13.28
C GLN A 207 15.45 -2.05 12.68
N ALA A 208 16.02 -3.25 12.50
CA ALA A 208 15.25 -4.41 12.10
C ALA A 208 14.18 -4.78 13.15
N ILE A 209 14.47 -4.59 14.45
CA ILE A 209 13.50 -4.81 15.54
C ILE A 209 12.37 -3.78 15.52
N VAL A 210 12.71 -2.48 15.42
CA VAL A 210 11.71 -1.39 15.32
C VAL A 210 10.81 -1.61 14.12
N LYS A 211 11.39 -1.99 12.98
CA LYS A 211 10.65 -2.27 11.75
C LYS A 211 9.72 -3.46 11.88
N LYS A 212 10.18 -4.56 12.48
CA LYS A 212 9.32 -5.72 12.75
C LYS A 212 8.15 -5.36 13.67
N ALA A 213 8.38 -4.59 14.73
CA ALA A 213 7.32 -4.14 15.63
C ALA A 213 6.33 -3.19 14.93
N THR A 214 6.81 -2.36 14.01
CA THR A 214 5.96 -1.52 13.15
C THR A 214 5.05 -2.37 12.25
N ASP A 215 5.48 -3.56 11.85
CA ASP A 215 4.70 -4.46 10.99
C ASP A 215 3.61 -5.17 11.74
N GLU A 216 3.96 -5.66 12.93
CA GLU A 216 3.02 -6.20 13.93
C GLU A 216 1.93 -5.14 14.20
N TYR A 217 2.33 -3.88 14.43
CA TYR A 217 1.39 -2.77 14.63
C TYR A 217 0.51 -2.47 13.41
N ASN A 218 1.09 -2.35 12.20
CA ASN A 218 0.30 -2.07 11.00
C ASN A 218 -0.74 -3.15 10.72
N TYR A 219 -0.42 -4.41 11.04
CA TYR A 219 -1.38 -5.49 10.99
C TYR A 219 -2.53 -5.27 11.99
N ASP A 220 -2.22 -4.98 13.26
CA ASP A 220 -3.23 -4.74 14.29
C ASP A 220 -4.11 -3.50 14.02
N VAL A 221 -3.52 -2.42 13.49
CA VAL A 221 -4.23 -1.21 13.07
C VAL A 221 -5.19 -1.47 11.92
N THR A 222 -4.77 -2.33 10.98
CA THR A 222 -5.63 -2.78 9.88
C THR A 222 -6.84 -3.53 10.43
N VAL A 223 -6.65 -4.37 11.46
CA VAL A 223 -7.76 -5.05 12.16
C VAL A 223 -8.64 -4.06 12.92
N ALA A 224 -8.05 -3.02 13.52
CA ALA A 224 -8.77 -1.99 14.26
C ALA A 224 -9.41 -0.89 13.38
N ALA A 225 -9.23 -0.93 12.05
CA ALA A 225 -9.72 0.06 11.08
C ALA A 225 -9.34 1.52 11.43
N THR A 226 -8.12 1.74 11.93
CA THR A 226 -7.60 3.08 12.27
C THR A 226 -6.43 3.51 11.38
N THR A 227 -6.08 4.79 11.43
CA THR A 227 -4.91 5.34 10.71
C THR A 227 -3.67 5.26 11.60
N PRO A 228 -2.52 4.71 11.13
CA PRO A 228 -1.29 4.70 11.91
C PRO A 228 -0.58 6.07 11.90
N THR A 229 0.03 6.45 13.03
CA THR A 229 0.87 7.64 13.17
C THR A 229 2.34 7.26 13.27
N TYR A 230 3.23 8.04 12.65
CA TYR A 230 4.68 7.84 12.60
C TYR A 230 5.46 9.09 13.05
N ALA A 231 6.66 8.91 13.61
CA ALA A 231 7.66 9.96 13.75
C ALA A 231 9.09 9.46 13.52
N TRP A 232 9.98 10.42 13.32
CA TRP A 232 11.32 10.22 12.80
C TRP A 232 12.36 10.21 13.91
N LEU A 233 13.34 9.31 13.82
CA LEU A 233 14.52 9.36 14.67
C LEU A 233 15.56 10.31 14.05
N ILE A 234 16.37 10.90 14.92
CA ILE A 234 17.40 11.89 14.60
C ILE A 234 18.78 11.20 14.59
N PRO A 235 19.72 11.56 13.69
CA PRO A 235 19.69 12.71 12.77
C PRO A 235 18.73 12.60 11.57
N GLU A 236 18.36 13.75 10.98
CA GLU A 236 17.45 13.88 9.84
C GLU A 236 17.71 12.78 8.79
N GLY A 237 16.71 11.92 8.53
CA GLY A 237 16.80 10.82 7.54
C GLY A 237 16.91 9.40 8.13
N LEU A 238 16.86 9.25 9.45
CA LEU A 238 16.95 7.96 10.14
C LEU A 238 15.59 7.44 10.62
N ILE A 239 14.86 6.75 9.72
CA ILE A 239 13.66 5.90 9.94
C ILE A 239 12.43 6.57 10.58
N ALA A 240 11.26 6.36 9.95
CA ALA A 240 9.96 6.52 10.60
C ALA A 240 9.68 5.34 11.55
N ALA A 241 9.72 5.58 12.86
CA ALA A 241 9.11 4.68 13.84
C ALA A 241 7.63 5.07 14.02
N ALA A 242 6.71 4.11 14.04
CA ALA A 242 5.29 4.38 14.32
C ALA A 242 5.14 5.04 15.71
N VAL A 243 4.65 6.28 15.80
CA VAL A 243 4.60 7.07 17.04
C VAL A 243 3.37 6.90 17.91
N VAL A 244 2.42 6.02 17.57
CA VAL A 244 1.21 5.92 18.40
C VAL A 244 1.56 5.56 19.84
N ALA A 245 1.33 6.52 20.74
CA ALA A 245 1.72 6.52 22.15
C ALA A 245 1.08 5.42 23.00
N GLY A 246 0.24 4.56 22.41
CA GLY A 246 -0.31 3.35 23.04
C GLY A 246 0.27 2.03 22.55
N VAL A 247 1.11 2.00 21.49
CA VAL A 247 1.60 0.77 20.86
C VAL A 247 3.10 0.82 20.54
N TYR A 248 3.88 1.52 21.35
CA TYR A 248 5.25 1.07 21.52
C TYR A 248 5.23 -0.10 22.50
N GLY A 249 5.07 -1.31 21.96
CA GLY A 249 5.35 -2.51 22.74
C GLY A 249 6.76 -2.40 23.32
N HIS A 250 6.98 -2.92 24.53
CA HIS A 250 8.26 -2.83 25.27
C HIS A 250 9.50 -3.09 24.39
N ARG A 251 9.38 -4.00 23.41
CA ARG A 251 10.44 -4.33 22.43
C ARG A 251 10.83 -3.14 21.54
N ALA A 252 9.87 -2.41 20.99
CA ALA A 252 10.13 -1.28 20.11
C ALA A 252 10.73 -0.09 20.88
N THR A 253 10.22 0.20 22.09
CA THR A 253 10.78 1.24 22.97
C THR A 253 12.23 0.93 23.32
N ALA A 254 12.53 -0.30 23.74
CA ALA A 254 13.89 -0.69 24.13
C ALA A 254 14.87 -0.61 22.94
N ALA A 255 14.42 -0.99 21.74
CA ALA A 255 15.22 -0.85 20.52
C ALA A 255 15.49 0.62 20.19
N LEU A 256 14.48 1.49 20.30
CA LEU A 256 14.64 2.94 20.12
C LEU A 256 15.61 3.55 21.13
N ASP A 257 15.49 3.20 22.41
CA ASP A 257 16.40 3.67 23.45
C ASP A 257 17.84 3.23 23.16
N THR A 258 18.02 2.02 22.63
CA THR A 258 19.33 1.50 22.23
C THR A 258 19.89 2.26 21.02
N ILE A 259 19.06 2.57 20.02
CA ILE A 259 19.43 3.41 18.88
C ILE A 259 19.86 4.80 19.35
N HIS A 260 19.08 5.45 20.22
CA HIS A 260 19.44 6.76 20.78
C HIS A 260 20.74 6.73 21.58
N ALA A 261 20.95 5.70 22.39
CA ALA A 261 22.18 5.53 23.15
C ALA A 261 23.40 5.28 22.24
N ALA A 262 23.23 4.54 21.15
CA ALA A 262 24.27 4.33 20.15
C ALA A 262 24.59 5.63 19.38
N GLN A 263 23.57 6.38 18.95
CA GLN A 263 23.75 7.67 18.29
C GLN A 263 24.47 8.69 19.19
N ALA A 264 24.11 8.74 20.48
CA ALA A 264 24.79 9.61 21.45
C ALA A 264 26.28 9.24 21.66
N LYS A 265 26.68 8.00 21.38
CA LYS A 265 28.09 7.61 21.35
C LYS A 265 28.76 8.10 20.07
N ILE A 266 28.10 7.96 18.92
CA ILE A 266 28.58 8.45 17.62
C ILE A 266 28.83 9.96 17.66
N ASP A 267 27.90 10.73 18.22
CA ASP A 267 28.00 12.19 18.33
C ASP A 267 29.20 12.66 19.18
N LYS A 268 29.74 11.78 20.04
CA LYS A 268 30.92 12.02 20.88
C LYS A 268 32.21 11.49 20.27
N MET A 269 32.15 10.77 19.15
CA MET A 269 33.33 10.26 18.45
C MET A 269 34.11 11.40 17.80
N ASN A 270 35.31 11.09 17.32
CA ASN A 270 36.00 11.98 16.40
C ASN A 270 35.11 12.24 15.16
N ALA A 271 35.11 13.49 14.69
CA ALA A 271 34.23 13.93 13.61
C ALA A 271 34.27 13.01 12.37
N GLN A 272 35.46 12.52 11.97
CA GLN A 272 35.58 11.61 10.83
C GLN A 272 34.89 10.26 11.09
N LEU A 273 35.10 9.66 12.26
CA LEU A 273 34.46 8.39 12.61
C LEU A 273 32.93 8.54 12.74
N ALA A 274 32.47 9.69 13.23
CA ALA A 274 31.05 9.99 13.27
C ALA A 274 30.45 10.09 11.86
N ALA A 275 31.16 10.74 10.92
CA ALA A 275 30.73 10.81 9.52
C ALA A 275 30.70 9.44 8.84
N ASP A 276 31.72 8.60 9.07
CA ASP A 276 31.75 7.22 8.58
C ASP A 276 30.57 6.40 9.14
N ALA A 277 30.30 6.51 10.45
CA ALA A 277 29.17 5.82 11.07
C ALA A 277 27.82 6.29 10.50
N ASN A 278 27.61 7.60 10.40
CA ASN A 278 26.38 8.19 9.85
C ASN A 278 26.14 7.76 8.39
N LEU A 279 27.19 7.67 7.58
CA LEU A 279 27.11 7.15 6.21
C LEU A 279 26.58 5.72 6.19
N LEU A 280 27.17 4.84 6.99
CA LEU A 280 26.84 3.42 6.97
C LEU A 280 25.45 3.16 7.51
N ILE A 281 25.06 3.89 8.55
CA ILE A 281 23.72 3.88 9.10
C ILE A 281 22.68 4.29 8.03
N ALA A 282 22.93 5.38 7.29
CA ALA A 282 22.05 5.81 6.21
C ALA A 282 21.94 4.78 5.08
N ILE A 283 23.07 4.17 4.69
CA ILE A 283 23.12 3.15 3.64
C ILE A 283 22.40 1.86 4.07
N HIS A 284 22.57 1.41 5.31
CA HIS A 284 21.87 0.23 5.83
C HIS A 284 20.36 0.47 5.96
N ASN A 285 19.91 1.67 6.29
CA ASN A 285 18.50 2.01 6.22
C ASN A 285 17.93 1.85 4.81
N ALA A 286 18.65 2.40 3.83
CA ALA A 286 18.23 2.29 2.44
C ALA A 286 18.19 0.82 1.98
N GLU A 287 19.15 -0.01 2.41
CA GLU A 287 19.16 -1.47 2.17
C GLU A 287 17.95 -2.18 2.78
N ILE A 288 17.67 -1.94 4.06
CA ILE A 288 16.53 -2.54 4.78
C ILE A 288 15.21 -2.10 4.13
N GLY A 289 15.08 -0.82 3.80
CA GLY A 289 13.92 -0.26 3.11
C GLY A 289 13.70 -0.93 1.75
N MET A 290 14.74 -0.98 0.90
CA MET A 290 14.69 -1.53 -0.45
C MET A 290 14.36 -3.02 -0.51
N THR A 291 14.98 -3.81 0.38
CA THR A 291 14.74 -5.26 0.41
C THR A 291 13.28 -5.58 0.68
N ARG A 292 12.64 -4.78 1.55
CA ARG A 292 11.26 -5.03 1.95
C ARG A 292 10.24 -4.45 0.99
N ILE A 293 10.42 -3.21 0.52
CA ILE A 293 9.44 -2.58 -0.37
C ILE A 293 9.21 -3.43 -1.63
N THR A 294 10.25 -4.09 -2.14
CA THR A 294 10.14 -4.97 -3.30
C THR A 294 9.26 -6.20 -3.01
N GLN A 295 9.26 -6.70 -1.76
CA GLN A 295 8.35 -7.75 -1.31
C GLN A 295 6.91 -7.23 -1.16
N ASP A 296 6.73 -6.07 -0.52
CA ASP A 296 5.41 -5.46 -0.29
C ASP A 296 4.72 -5.14 -1.64
N LEU A 297 5.46 -4.62 -2.62
CA LEU A 297 4.96 -4.37 -3.98
C LEU A 297 4.59 -5.64 -4.73
N ALA A 298 5.40 -6.71 -4.59
CA ALA A 298 5.08 -8.01 -5.19
C ALA A 298 3.79 -8.62 -4.62
N GLN A 299 3.45 -8.32 -3.37
CA GLN A 299 2.20 -8.76 -2.73
C GLN A 299 1.00 -7.86 -3.09
N ALA A 300 1.22 -6.58 -3.36
CA ALA A 300 0.18 -5.62 -3.74
C ALA A 300 -0.32 -5.81 -5.19
N LEU A 301 0.59 -6.12 -6.14
CA LEU A 301 0.24 -6.23 -7.57
C LEU A 301 -0.90 -7.24 -7.88
N PRO A 302 -0.89 -8.47 -7.35
CA PRO A 302 -1.97 -9.43 -7.57
C PRO A 302 -3.33 -8.95 -7.06
N VAL A 303 -3.36 -8.10 -6.03
CA VAL A 303 -4.59 -7.54 -5.48
C VAL A 303 -5.26 -6.61 -6.49
N ILE A 304 -4.50 -5.71 -7.11
CA ILE A 304 -5.02 -4.76 -8.10
C ILE A 304 -5.49 -5.52 -9.35
N GLN A 305 -4.71 -6.52 -9.79
CA GLN A 305 -5.09 -7.37 -10.91
C GLN A 305 -6.38 -8.15 -10.63
N LYS A 306 -6.59 -8.61 -9.40
CA LYS A 306 -7.84 -9.24 -8.98
C LYS A 306 -9.02 -8.27 -9.04
N ILE A 307 -8.85 -7.02 -8.60
CA ILE A 307 -9.88 -5.98 -8.69
C ILE A 307 -10.24 -5.73 -10.16
N GLN A 308 -9.23 -5.58 -11.03
CA GLN A 308 -9.43 -5.47 -12.48
C GLN A 308 -10.24 -6.66 -13.03
N GLY A 309 -9.86 -7.88 -12.66
CA GLY A 309 -10.53 -9.10 -13.10
C GLY A 309 -11.99 -9.17 -12.66
N ILE A 310 -12.31 -8.75 -11.43
CA ILE A 310 -13.68 -8.73 -10.92
C ILE A 310 -14.55 -7.74 -11.71
N TRP A 311 -14.06 -6.52 -11.95
CA TRP A 311 -14.78 -5.55 -12.76
C TRP A 311 -14.96 -6.00 -14.22
N GLY A 312 -13.93 -6.64 -14.80
CA GLY A 312 -14.00 -7.20 -16.14
C GLY A 312 -15.00 -8.35 -16.25
N ALA A 313 -15.07 -9.21 -15.23
CA ALA A 313 -16.06 -10.29 -15.17
C ALA A 313 -17.49 -9.73 -15.07
N LEU A 314 -17.72 -8.72 -14.21
CA LEU A 314 -19.02 -8.05 -14.08
C LEU A 314 -19.44 -7.40 -15.41
N HIS A 315 -18.52 -6.73 -16.11
CA HIS A 315 -18.77 -6.18 -17.43
C HIS A 315 -19.23 -7.26 -18.42
N ALA A 316 -18.50 -8.37 -18.49
CA ALA A 316 -18.77 -9.48 -19.40
C ALA A 316 -20.13 -10.15 -19.11
N ASP A 317 -20.44 -10.38 -17.83
CA ASP A 317 -21.71 -10.98 -17.42
C ASP A 317 -22.90 -10.10 -17.80
N LEU A 318 -22.79 -8.77 -17.58
CA LEU A 318 -23.84 -7.82 -17.98
C LEU A 318 -23.99 -7.75 -19.51
N GLN A 319 -22.90 -7.73 -20.28
CA GLN A 319 -22.96 -7.78 -21.75
C GLN A 319 -23.54 -9.09 -22.27
N ASN A 320 -23.26 -10.21 -21.61
CA ASN A 320 -23.83 -11.50 -21.99
C ASN A 320 -25.36 -11.47 -21.87
N ILE A 321 -25.90 -10.87 -20.80
CA ILE A 321 -27.36 -10.68 -20.65
C ILE A 321 -27.89 -9.78 -21.77
N VAL A 322 -27.21 -8.66 -22.10
CA VAL A 322 -27.61 -7.78 -23.22
C VAL A 322 -27.63 -8.55 -24.54
N SER A 323 -26.62 -9.37 -24.81
CA SER A 323 -26.56 -10.19 -26.03
C SER A 323 -27.71 -11.20 -26.09
N LEU A 324 -28.11 -11.78 -24.96
CA LEU A 324 -29.27 -12.68 -24.92
C LEU A 324 -30.58 -11.92 -25.16
N ILE A 325 -30.73 -10.70 -24.64
CA ILE A 325 -31.88 -9.83 -24.92
C ILE A 325 -31.98 -9.51 -26.42
N ASP A 326 -30.84 -9.24 -27.07
CA ASP A 326 -30.78 -8.95 -28.51
C ASP A 326 -31.09 -10.18 -29.39
N GLN A 327 -30.78 -11.38 -28.90
CA GLN A 327 -31.10 -12.64 -29.59
C GLN A 327 -32.55 -13.05 -29.38
N ASP A 328 -32.96 -13.18 -28.12
CA ASP A 328 -34.32 -13.53 -27.71
C ASP A 328 -34.51 -13.21 -26.23
N ILE A 329 -35.32 -12.19 -25.92
CA ILE A 329 -35.65 -11.79 -24.56
C ILE A 329 -36.13 -12.96 -23.68
N ARG A 330 -36.83 -13.96 -24.26
CA ARG A 330 -37.34 -15.12 -23.53
C ARG A 330 -36.22 -16.00 -22.96
N GLN A 331 -35.02 -15.96 -23.54
CA GLN A 331 -33.84 -16.67 -23.03
C GLN A 331 -33.13 -15.89 -21.91
N ALA A 332 -33.21 -14.56 -21.94
CA ALA A 332 -32.59 -13.70 -20.93
C ALA A 332 -33.39 -13.66 -19.62
N LEU A 333 -34.73 -13.68 -19.68
CA LEU A 333 -35.60 -13.51 -18.50
C LEU A 333 -35.34 -14.53 -17.38
N PRO A 334 -35.24 -15.85 -17.63
CA PRO A 334 -34.93 -16.81 -16.56
C PRO A 334 -33.58 -16.55 -15.90
N ILE A 335 -32.60 -16.01 -16.64
CA ILE A 335 -31.30 -15.67 -16.08
C ILE A 335 -31.42 -14.43 -15.20
N ILE A 336 -32.12 -13.39 -15.69
CA ILE A 336 -32.33 -12.14 -14.96
C ILE A 336 -33.06 -12.38 -13.64
N MET A 337 -34.12 -13.20 -13.65
CA MET A 337 -34.88 -13.56 -12.45
C MET A 337 -34.05 -14.34 -11.43
N ASN A 338 -32.98 -15.03 -11.86
CA ASN A 338 -32.09 -15.81 -11.00
C ASN A 338 -30.81 -15.06 -10.61
N LEU A 339 -30.70 -13.75 -10.88
CA LEU A 339 -29.51 -12.96 -10.54
C LEU A 339 -29.31 -12.70 -9.04
N GLY A 340 -30.34 -12.96 -8.21
CA GLY A 340 -30.29 -12.67 -6.77
C GLY A 340 -30.09 -11.17 -6.51
N ILE A 341 -30.98 -10.34 -7.06
CA ILE A 341 -30.85 -8.87 -7.04
C ILE A 341 -30.78 -8.33 -5.61
N GLU A 342 -31.63 -8.83 -4.70
CA GLU A 342 -31.65 -8.37 -3.32
C GLU A 342 -30.35 -8.73 -2.59
N GLU A 343 -29.87 -9.97 -2.77
CA GLU A 343 -28.61 -10.44 -2.21
C GLU A 343 -27.43 -9.65 -2.76
N ALA A 344 -27.44 -9.34 -4.07
CA ALA A 344 -26.40 -8.55 -4.71
C ALA A 344 -26.38 -7.11 -4.20
N ILE A 345 -27.54 -6.47 -3.98
CA ILE A 345 -27.64 -5.14 -3.37
C ILE A 345 -27.01 -5.13 -1.97
N VAL A 346 -27.34 -6.11 -1.14
CA VAL A 346 -26.77 -6.24 0.21
C VAL A 346 -25.26 -6.45 0.13
N ALA A 347 -24.79 -7.33 -0.75
CA ALA A 347 -23.37 -7.58 -0.93
C ALA A 347 -22.61 -6.33 -1.37
N TRP A 348 -23.11 -5.56 -2.35
CA TRP A 348 -22.48 -4.31 -2.79
C TRP A 348 -22.43 -3.28 -1.67
N LYS A 349 -23.49 -3.16 -0.86
CA LYS A 349 -23.51 -2.25 0.29
C LYS A 349 -22.43 -2.62 1.30
N ASN A 350 -22.29 -3.91 1.61
CA ASN A 350 -21.29 -4.39 2.54
C ASN A 350 -19.87 -4.10 2.06
N VAL A 351 -19.55 -4.39 0.79
CA VAL A 351 -18.23 -4.10 0.22
C VAL A 351 -17.97 -2.59 0.13
N ALA A 352 -19.00 -1.77 -0.13
CA ALA A 352 -18.88 -0.33 -0.16
C ALA A 352 -18.59 0.30 1.22
N THR A 353 -19.13 -0.26 2.30
CA THR A 353 -18.77 0.15 3.67
C THR A 353 -17.27 -0.06 3.90
N GLU A 354 -16.77 -1.26 3.65
CA GLU A 354 -15.34 -1.58 3.82
C GLU A 354 -14.43 -0.72 2.93
N ALA A 355 -14.83 -0.50 1.67
CA ALA A 355 -14.11 0.37 0.75
C ALA A 355 -14.11 1.83 1.22
N ASN A 356 -15.20 2.28 1.85
CA ASN A 356 -15.27 3.60 2.45
C ASN A 356 -14.35 3.71 3.68
N ASP A 357 -14.35 2.70 4.55
CA ASP A 357 -13.52 2.68 5.76
C ASP A 357 -12.04 2.67 5.40
N TYR A 358 -11.65 1.91 4.37
CA TYR A 358 -10.30 1.95 3.83
C TYR A 358 -9.93 3.34 3.34
N ARG A 359 -10.71 3.95 2.43
CA ARG A 359 -10.33 5.25 1.83
C ARG A 359 -10.29 6.39 2.85
N THR A 360 -11.06 6.31 3.95
CA THR A 360 -11.01 7.33 5.01
C THR A 360 -9.80 7.19 5.92
N ASN A 361 -9.19 6.00 5.98
CA ASN A 361 -8.03 5.70 6.82
C ASN A 361 -6.74 5.42 6.02
N ALA A 362 -6.79 5.58 4.69
CA ALA A 362 -5.72 5.12 3.81
C ALA A 362 -4.38 5.84 4.02
N TYR A 363 -4.37 7.06 4.53
CA TYR A 363 -3.16 7.88 4.60
C TYR A 363 -2.55 7.87 5.99
N ILE A 364 -1.27 7.52 6.11
CA ILE A 364 -0.56 7.61 7.38
C ILE A 364 -0.49 9.06 7.89
N SER A 365 -0.48 9.24 9.21
CA SER A 365 -0.21 10.54 9.84
C SER A 365 1.25 10.63 10.29
N ILE A 366 1.85 11.82 10.20
CA ILE A 366 3.25 12.06 10.59
C ILE A 366 3.28 13.16 11.65
N ASP A 367 3.76 12.84 12.86
CA ASP A 367 3.97 13.81 13.92
C ASP A 367 5.34 14.46 13.78
N GLY A 368 5.36 15.74 13.41
CA GLY A 368 6.58 16.47 13.04
C GLY A 368 7.47 16.95 14.19
N ASN A 369 7.32 16.46 15.45
CA ASN A 369 7.99 17.12 16.58
C ASN A 369 8.26 16.28 17.86
N SER A 370 8.49 14.97 17.79
CA SER A 370 8.79 14.20 19.02
C SER A 370 10.29 14.10 19.32
N THR A 371 10.87 15.15 19.92
CA THR A 371 12.14 15.06 20.66
C THR A 371 11.93 14.68 22.14
N ALA A 372 10.71 14.31 22.54
CA ALA A 372 10.40 13.96 23.92
C ALA A 372 10.52 12.44 24.14
N PRO A 373 11.11 11.98 25.25
CA PRO A 373 11.06 10.57 25.64
C PRO A 373 9.58 10.15 25.76
N VAL A 374 9.23 9.05 25.10
CA VAL A 374 7.90 8.45 25.13
C VAL A 374 7.58 8.09 26.58
N GLN A 375 6.68 8.84 27.22
CA GLN A 375 6.22 8.52 28.57
C GLN A 375 5.35 7.26 28.52
N ALA A 376 5.73 6.25 29.32
CA ALA A 376 4.96 5.03 29.47
C ALA A 376 3.57 5.33 30.06
N VAL A 377 2.52 4.91 29.37
CA VAL A 377 1.15 4.89 29.91
C VAL A 377 0.77 3.45 30.23
N ALA A 378 0.12 3.27 31.38
CA ALA A 378 -0.21 1.99 31.97
C ALA A 378 -1.06 1.09 31.04
N GLU A 379 -0.68 -0.19 31.06
CA GLU A 379 -1.27 -1.32 30.35
C GLU A 379 -2.81 -1.40 30.51
N PRO A 380 -3.59 -1.61 29.44
CA PRO A 380 -5.00 -1.95 29.60
C PRO A 380 -5.09 -3.36 30.16
N ALA A 381 -5.77 -3.48 31.30
CA ALA A 381 -5.91 -4.72 32.06
C ALA A 381 -6.34 -5.90 31.17
N GLU A 382 -5.58 -6.99 31.26
CA GLU A 382 -5.95 -8.30 30.71
C GLU A 382 -7.37 -8.64 31.16
N ALA A 383 -8.28 -8.83 30.20
CA ALA A 383 -9.56 -9.45 30.46
C ALA A 383 -9.30 -10.93 30.77
N THR A 384 -9.17 -11.26 32.06
CA THR A 384 -9.13 -12.65 32.52
C THR A 384 -10.47 -13.32 32.25
N ALA A 385 -10.42 -14.45 31.54
CA ALA A 385 -11.50 -15.42 31.42
C ALA A 385 -11.75 -16.16 32.74
#